data_AF-A0A7G5LGY6-F1
#
_entry.id   AF-A0A7G5LGY6-F1
#
_cell.length_a   1.000
_cell.length_b   1.000
_cell.length_c   1.000
_cell.angle_alpha   90.00
_cell.angle_beta   90.00
_cell.angle_gamma   90.00
#
_symmetry.space_group_name_H-M   'P 1'
#
loop_
_entity.id
_entity.type
_entity.pdbx_description
1 polymer ?
#
loop_
_entity_poly.entity_id
_entity_poly.type
_entity_poly.pdbx_seq_one_letter_code
_entity_poly.pdbx_strand_id
1 'polypeptide(L)'
;MARASDHFRQSDVTFWGLIALAAAALAVISSNVSAILPYDFIKALHTPRINSTSVEGLREQVSGLQGDLQKLNQDYQSLQSQTQLQDQSGKDVLRRVSALEVTIPNIVEAIPRPTVDVTSLTATVDQTSKPIEMAALGGSVAIRQSPLPGAQSVPVTLPQAMPAPLSDAPNSVPPNPIPYGVAIGGFVAPQNAEATWRDLQMKLGPLLLEFSPVLSAQTDQGSRILVGPMETLAEARQMCERLERIAFSCLPVSYEGRQLFAQEPHEGG
;
A
#
# COMPACT_ATOMS: atom_id res chain seq x y z
N MET A 1 -42.39 -3.65 90.82
CA MET A 1 -42.28 -3.98 89.39
C MET A 1 -42.04 -2.68 88.62
N ALA A 2 -40.78 -2.40 88.24
CA ALA A 2 -40.46 -1.32 87.33
C ALA A 2 -40.27 -1.93 85.93
N ARG A 3 -40.95 -1.38 84.93
CA ARG A 3 -40.98 -1.90 83.56
C ARG A 3 -39.61 -1.69 82.91
N ALA A 4 -39.06 -2.75 82.32
CA ALA A 4 -37.81 -2.73 81.57
C ALA A 4 -37.88 -1.94 80.24
N SER A 5 -38.95 -1.18 80.00
CA SER A 5 -39.20 -0.48 78.74
C SER A 5 -38.64 0.95 78.66
N ASP A 6 -38.29 1.58 79.79
CA ASP A 6 -37.89 3.00 79.82
C ASP A 6 -36.36 3.23 79.75
N HIS A 7 -35.57 2.17 79.57
CA HIS A 7 -34.11 2.27 79.56
C HIS A 7 -33.46 2.14 78.18
N PHE A 8 -34.23 2.19 77.08
CA PHE A 8 -33.67 2.30 75.74
C PHE A 8 -33.57 3.78 75.38
N ARG A 9 -32.44 4.42 75.73
CA ARG A 9 -32.14 5.76 75.22
C ARG A 9 -31.98 5.65 73.71
N GLN A 10 -32.58 6.60 72.98
CA GLN A 10 -32.48 6.68 71.51
C GLN A 10 -31.02 6.69 71.01
N SER A 11 -30.07 7.13 71.85
CA SER A 11 -28.64 7.04 71.61
C SER A 11 -28.11 5.61 71.43
N ASP A 12 -28.63 4.63 72.19
CA ASP A 12 -28.19 3.24 72.08
C ASP A 12 -28.65 2.62 70.76
N VAL A 13 -29.84 2.97 70.29
CA VAL A 13 -30.35 2.50 69.00
C VAL A 13 -29.51 3.06 67.85
N THR A 14 -29.13 4.35 67.90
CA THR A 14 -28.25 4.93 66.88
C THR A 14 -26.84 4.35 66.94
N PHE A 15 -26.33 4.04 68.13
CA PHE A 15 -25.01 3.45 68.32
C PHE A 15 -24.95 2.03 67.74
N TRP A 16 -25.91 1.17 68.10
CA TRP A 16 -25.99 -0.19 67.56
C TRP A 16 -26.33 -0.20 66.07
N GLY A 17 -27.14 0.74 65.60
CA GLY A 17 -27.42 0.91 64.17
C GLY A 17 -26.16 1.24 63.36
N LEU A 18 -25.30 2.12 63.86
CA LEU A 18 -24.05 2.48 63.18
C LEU A 18 -23.04 1.32 63.17
N ILE A 19 -22.97 0.54 64.25
CA ILE A 19 -22.17 -0.69 64.32
C ILE A 19 -22.66 -1.72 63.30
N ALA A 20 -23.98 -1.94 63.22
CA ALA A 20 -24.55 -2.87 62.25
C ALA A 20 -24.28 -2.44 60.80
N LEU A 21 -24.34 -1.13 60.51
CA LEU A 21 -24.05 -0.57 59.18
C LEU A 21 -22.56 -0.72 58.83
N ALA A 22 -21.66 -0.46 59.79
CA ALA A 22 -20.22 -0.67 59.61
C ALA A 22 -19.89 -2.16 59.37
N ALA A 23 -20.51 -3.06 60.11
CA ALA A 23 -20.35 -4.51 59.93
C ALA A 23 -20.88 -4.98 58.56
N ALA A 24 -22.02 -4.47 58.13
CA ALA A 24 -22.58 -4.77 56.81
C ALA A 24 -21.68 -4.23 55.68
N ALA A 25 -21.17 -3.01 55.79
CA ALA A 25 -20.23 -2.44 54.82
C ALA A 25 -18.94 -3.25 54.74
N LEU A 26 -18.38 -3.65 55.89
CA LEU A 26 -17.17 -4.46 55.94
C LEU A 26 -17.41 -5.87 55.37
N ALA A 27 -18.58 -6.46 55.59
CA ALA A 27 -18.98 -7.73 54.99
C ALA A 27 -19.08 -7.63 53.46
N VAL A 28 -19.71 -6.58 52.93
CA VAL A 28 -19.81 -6.33 51.48
C VAL A 28 -18.42 -6.12 50.88
N ILE A 29 -17.56 -5.34 51.52
CA ILE A 29 -16.17 -5.16 51.08
C ILE A 29 -15.43 -6.50 51.09
N SER A 30 -15.53 -7.28 52.17
CA SER A 30 -14.88 -8.59 52.28
C SER A 30 -15.36 -9.59 51.23
N SER A 31 -16.64 -9.55 50.86
CA SER A 31 -17.19 -10.39 49.81
C SER A 31 -16.70 -10.02 48.40
N ASN A 32 -16.36 -8.75 48.17
CA ASN A 32 -15.85 -8.26 46.88
C ASN A 32 -14.32 -8.33 46.78
N VAL A 33 -13.60 -8.40 47.90
CA VAL A 33 -12.14 -8.57 47.92
C VAL A 33 -11.69 -9.87 47.24
N SER A 34 -12.51 -10.93 47.28
CA SER A 34 -12.23 -12.19 46.58
C SER A 34 -12.21 -12.08 45.04
N ALA A 35 -12.79 -11.01 44.46
CA ALA A 35 -12.77 -10.76 43.02
C ALA A 35 -11.58 -9.89 42.57
N ILE A 36 -10.92 -9.20 43.51
CA ILE A 36 -9.82 -8.25 43.25
C ILE A 36 -8.44 -8.80 43.62
N LEU A 37 -8.37 -9.86 44.42
CA LEU A 37 -7.09 -10.50 44.76
C LEU A 37 -6.66 -11.46 43.63
N PRO A 38 -5.59 -11.15 42.86
CA PRO A 38 -5.02 -12.12 41.94
C PRO A 38 -4.50 -13.33 42.72
N TYR A 39 -4.60 -14.51 42.10
CA TYR A 39 -4.18 -15.80 42.67
C TYR A 39 -2.73 -15.82 43.22
N ASP A 40 -1.91 -14.83 42.84
CA ASP A 40 -0.53 -14.67 43.27
C ASP A 40 -0.37 -14.29 44.75
N PHE A 41 -1.35 -13.63 45.38
CA PHE A 41 -1.24 -13.28 46.81
C PHE A 41 -1.39 -14.48 47.74
N ILE A 42 -2.21 -15.47 47.37
CA ILE A 42 -2.36 -16.71 48.16
C ILE A 42 -1.09 -17.57 48.05
N LYS A 43 -0.42 -17.57 46.90
CA LYS A 43 0.93 -18.16 46.77
C LYS A 43 1.97 -17.41 47.60
N ALA A 44 1.91 -16.09 47.67
CA ALA A 44 2.83 -15.29 48.48
C ALA A 44 2.68 -15.53 50.00
N LEU A 45 1.46 -15.79 50.48
CA LEU A 45 1.20 -16.05 51.91
C LEU A 45 1.56 -17.48 52.36
N HIS A 46 1.64 -18.44 51.43
CA HIS A 46 2.17 -19.78 51.69
C HIS A 46 3.69 -19.90 51.51
N THR A 47 4.36 -18.83 51.07
CA THR A 47 5.83 -18.82 51.01
C THR A 47 6.35 -18.48 52.41
N PRO A 48 7.01 -19.42 53.12
CA PRO A 48 7.38 -19.21 54.51
C PRO A 48 8.36 -18.04 54.63
N ARG A 49 8.18 -17.26 55.69
CA ARG A 49 8.95 -16.08 56.15
C ARG A 49 10.41 -16.42 56.55
N ILE A 50 11.04 -17.35 55.85
CA ILE A 50 12.43 -17.82 56.00
C ILE A 50 13.25 -17.48 54.74
N ASN A 51 12.62 -17.06 53.64
CA ASN A 51 13.34 -16.53 52.48
C ASN A 51 13.69 -15.05 52.67
N SER A 52 14.53 -14.75 53.67
CA SER A 52 15.39 -13.57 53.56
C SER A 52 16.36 -13.84 52.41
N THR A 53 16.08 -13.25 51.24
CA THR A 53 17.02 -13.10 50.11
C THR A 53 17.78 -14.36 49.72
N SER A 54 17.06 -15.39 49.26
CA SER A 54 17.68 -16.52 48.56
C SER A 54 18.20 -16.03 47.20
N VAL A 55 19.52 -16.13 46.97
CA VAL A 55 20.18 -15.87 45.67
C VAL A 55 19.48 -16.62 44.53
N GLU A 56 18.90 -17.77 44.83
CA GLU A 56 18.21 -18.59 43.85
C GLU A 56 16.88 -17.95 43.38
N GLY A 57 16.17 -17.25 44.26
CA GLY A 57 14.96 -16.51 43.88
C GLY A 57 15.26 -15.28 43.01
N LEU A 58 16.39 -14.60 43.26
CA LEU A 58 16.87 -13.53 42.39
C LEU A 58 17.30 -14.06 41.02
N ARG A 59 17.89 -15.26 40.94
CA ARG A 59 18.21 -15.90 39.65
C ARG A 59 16.98 -16.26 38.85
N GLU A 60 15.95 -16.78 39.50
CA GLU A 60 14.67 -17.09 38.85
C GLU A 60 13.94 -15.82 38.37
N GLN A 61 13.97 -14.73 39.15
CA GLN A 61 13.44 -13.44 38.70
C GLN A 61 14.24 -12.85 37.54
N VAL A 62 15.57 -12.91 37.59
CA VAL A 62 16.42 -12.39 36.51
C VAL A 62 16.24 -13.20 35.23
N SER A 63 16.10 -14.53 35.31
CA SER A 63 15.83 -15.35 34.14
C SER A 63 14.43 -15.09 33.57
N GLY A 64 13.42 -14.87 34.43
CA GLY A 64 12.09 -14.44 34.03
C GLY A 64 12.10 -13.09 33.30
N LEU A 65 12.76 -12.09 33.88
CA LEU A 65 12.94 -10.76 33.28
C LEU A 65 13.67 -10.82 31.93
N GLN A 66 14.68 -11.67 31.80
CA GLN A 66 15.36 -11.90 30.52
C GLN A 66 14.43 -12.51 29.48
N GLY A 67 13.60 -13.48 29.88
CA GLY A 67 12.57 -14.06 29.02
C GLY A 67 11.54 -13.03 28.56
N ASP A 68 11.07 -12.18 29.48
CA ASP A 68 10.12 -11.11 29.16
C ASP A 68 10.74 -10.05 28.24
N LEU A 69 12.01 -9.69 28.44
CA LEU A 69 12.73 -8.80 27.52
C LEU A 69 12.90 -9.40 26.13
N GLN A 70 13.17 -10.71 26.02
CA GLN A 70 13.24 -11.38 24.72
C GLN A 70 11.87 -11.37 24.02
N LYS A 71 10.80 -11.65 24.77
CA LYS A 71 9.44 -11.60 24.25
C LYS A 71 9.05 -10.19 23.80
N LEU A 72 9.32 -9.18 24.63
CA LEU A 72 9.06 -7.78 24.30
C LEU A 72 9.81 -7.33 23.04
N ASN A 73 11.07 -7.76 22.87
CA ASN A 73 11.84 -7.47 21.67
C ASN A 73 11.24 -8.14 20.41
N GLN A 74 10.76 -9.38 20.53
CA GLN A 74 10.06 -10.05 19.42
C GLN A 74 8.77 -9.32 19.06
N ASP A 75 7.96 -8.93 20.04
CA ASP A 75 6.73 -8.18 19.84
C ASP A 75 7.00 -6.81 19.20
N TYR A 76 8.04 -6.11 19.66
CA TYR A 76 8.48 -4.83 19.10
C TYR A 76 8.92 -4.95 17.65
N GLN A 77 9.71 -5.98 17.31
CA GLN A 77 10.12 -6.24 15.92
C GLN A 77 8.93 -6.55 15.02
N SER A 78 7.96 -7.33 15.53
CA SER A 78 6.71 -7.63 14.82
C SER A 78 5.91 -6.35 14.54
N LEU A 79 5.68 -5.51 15.56
CA LEU A 79 4.99 -4.23 15.42
C LEU A 79 5.71 -3.31 14.42
N GLN A 80 7.03 -3.20 14.53
CA GLN A 80 7.84 -2.37 13.64
C GLN A 80 7.73 -2.85 12.17
N SER A 81 7.73 -4.16 11.94
CA SER A 81 7.54 -4.73 10.60
C SER A 81 6.16 -4.41 10.02
N GLN A 82 5.10 -4.48 10.85
CA GLN A 82 3.74 -4.16 10.43
C GLN A 82 3.58 -2.69 10.08
N THR A 83 4.18 -1.79 10.87
CA THR A 83 4.17 -0.36 10.56
C THR A 83 4.92 -0.05 9.27
N GLN A 84 6.08 -0.67 9.03
CA GLN A 84 6.80 -0.49 7.77
C GLN A 84 5.99 -0.94 6.55
N LEU A 85 5.26 -2.06 6.66
CA LEU A 85 4.37 -2.53 5.59
C LEU A 85 3.19 -1.59 5.35
N GLN A 86 2.59 -1.04 6.41
CA GLN A 86 1.52 -0.04 6.31
C GLN A 86 2.01 1.25 5.65
N ASP A 87 3.21 1.72 6.00
CA ASP A 87 3.80 2.92 5.41
C ASP A 87 4.13 2.74 3.92
N GLN A 88 4.61 1.56 3.52
CA GLN A 88 4.85 1.24 2.11
C GLN A 88 3.53 1.23 1.32
N SER A 89 2.51 0.55 1.84
CA SER A 89 1.19 0.53 1.23
C SER A 89 0.59 1.93 1.10
N GLY A 90 0.73 2.78 2.13
CA GLY A 90 0.30 4.18 2.10
C GLY A 90 1.03 5.00 1.03
N LYS A 91 2.34 4.80 0.86
CA LYS A 91 3.14 5.46 -0.17
C LYS A 91 2.75 5.03 -1.58
N ASP A 92 2.46 3.75 -1.80
CA ASP A 92 2.04 3.27 -3.12
C ASP A 92 0.66 3.78 -3.52
N VAL A 93 -0.28 3.85 -2.57
CA VAL A 93 -1.58 4.48 -2.81
C VAL A 93 -1.39 5.96 -3.14
N LEU A 94 -0.58 6.69 -2.39
CA LEU A 94 -0.29 8.10 -2.68
C LEU A 94 0.37 8.29 -4.05
N ARG A 95 1.28 7.38 -4.43
CA ARG A 95 1.95 7.40 -5.74
C ARG A 95 0.97 7.14 -6.88
N ARG A 96 0.06 6.18 -6.73
CA ARG A 96 -0.99 5.87 -7.71
C ARG A 96 -1.99 7.02 -7.86
N VAL A 97 -2.40 7.63 -6.75
CA VAL A 97 -3.28 8.80 -6.76
C VAL A 97 -2.57 10.00 -7.41
N SER A 98 -1.30 10.24 -7.08
CA SER A 98 -0.50 11.29 -7.72
C SER A 98 -0.32 11.06 -9.23
N ALA A 99 -0.09 9.82 -9.67
CA ALA A 99 -0.05 9.48 -11.09
C ALA A 99 -1.41 9.71 -11.77
N LEU A 100 -2.52 9.47 -11.07
CA LEU A 100 -3.86 9.69 -11.58
C LEU A 100 -4.20 11.19 -11.68
N GLU A 101 -3.78 12.00 -10.71
CA GLU A 101 -3.92 13.46 -10.75
C GLU A 101 -3.16 14.10 -11.92
N VAL A 102 -2.02 13.53 -12.32
CA VAL A 102 -1.24 14.01 -13.47
C VAL A 102 -1.77 13.49 -14.81
N THR A 103 -2.32 12.27 -14.84
CA THR A 103 -2.77 11.64 -16.10
C THR A 103 -4.17 12.06 -16.52
N ILE A 104 -5.10 12.34 -15.59
CA ILE A 104 -6.47 12.77 -15.94
C ILE A 104 -6.50 14.06 -16.78
N PRO A 105 -5.78 15.14 -16.44
CA PRO A 105 -5.75 16.36 -17.25
C PRO A 105 -5.19 16.11 -18.65
N ASN A 106 -4.13 15.28 -18.74
CA ASN A 106 -3.48 14.97 -20.00
C ASN A 106 -4.40 14.15 -20.93
N ILE A 107 -5.18 13.21 -20.39
CA ILE A 107 -6.17 12.47 -21.18
C ILE A 107 -7.29 13.40 -21.66
N VAL A 108 -7.75 14.34 -20.81
CA VAL A 108 -8.78 15.32 -21.21
C VAL A 108 -8.29 16.25 -22.32
N GLU A 109 -7.02 16.61 -22.34
CA GLU A 109 -6.40 17.39 -23.42
C GLU A 109 -6.11 16.56 -24.67
N ALA A 110 -5.77 15.27 -24.50
CA ALA A 110 -5.46 14.34 -25.59
C ALA A 110 -6.70 13.75 -26.27
N ILE A 111 -7.89 13.87 -25.69
CA ILE A 111 -9.14 13.53 -26.39
C ILE A 111 -9.23 14.45 -27.62
N PRO A 112 -9.19 13.89 -28.85
CA PRO A 112 -9.34 14.68 -30.04
C PRO A 112 -10.72 15.32 -29.99
N ARG A 113 -10.77 16.65 -29.87
CA ARG A 113 -12.01 17.36 -30.16
C ARG A 113 -12.38 16.99 -31.59
N PRO A 114 -13.61 16.54 -31.87
CA PRO A 114 -14.01 16.28 -33.25
C PRO A 114 -13.70 17.55 -34.04
N THR A 115 -12.86 17.42 -35.07
CA THR A 115 -12.61 18.48 -36.03
C THR A 115 -13.97 18.83 -36.61
N VAL A 116 -14.55 19.91 -36.08
CA VAL A 116 -15.73 20.52 -36.64
C VAL A 116 -15.33 20.91 -38.05
N ASP A 117 -15.90 20.22 -39.03
CA ASP A 117 -15.71 20.54 -40.42
C ASP A 117 -16.33 21.91 -40.69
N VAL A 118 -15.54 22.96 -40.48
CA VAL A 118 -15.90 24.35 -40.79
C VAL A 118 -16.05 24.58 -42.29
N THR A 119 -15.73 23.57 -43.12
CA THR A 119 -15.99 23.59 -44.57
C THR A 119 -17.33 22.96 -44.95
N SER A 120 -18.06 22.37 -43.99
CA SER A 120 -19.49 22.09 -44.12
C SER A 120 -20.29 23.40 -44.09
N LEU A 121 -20.22 24.12 -45.20
CA LEU A 121 -21.09 25.23 -45.56
C LEU A 121 -22.54 24.72 -45.65
N THR A 122 -23.22 24.63 -44.51
CA THR A 122 -24.68 24.43 -44.45
C THR A 122 -25.46 25.74 -44.40
N ALA A 123 -24.80 26.90 -44.54
CA ALA A 123 -25.49 28.18 -44.62
C ALA A 123 -24.69 29.23 -45.43
N THR A 124 -24.70 29.14 -46.76
CA THR A 124 -24.69 30.39 -47.54
C THR A 124 -26.09 30.98 -47.47
N VAL A 125 -26.38 31.75 -46.41
CA VAL A 125 -27.46 32.74 -46.49
C VAL A 125 -26.93 33.85 -47.39
N ASP A 126 -27.28 33.76 -48.67
CA ASP A 126 -26.97 34.81 -49.63
C ASP A 126 -27.62 36.11 -49.13
N GLN A 127 -26.80 37.09 -48.72
CA GLN A 127 -27.25 38.40 -48.24
C GLN A 127 -28.05 39.17 -49.31
N THR A 128 -28.08 38.64 -50.54
CA THR A 128 -28.80 39.17 -51.70
C THR A 128 -30.15 38.48 -51.95
N SER A 129 -30.53 37.48 -51.15
CA SER A 129 -31.79 36.76 -51.35
C SER A 129 -33.00 37.64 -50.99
N LYS A 130 -33.92 37.80 -51.95
CA LYS A 130 -35.19 38.51 -51.75
C LYS A 130 -35.95 37.85 -50.59
N PRO A 131 -36.61 38.62 -49.70
CA PRO A 131 -37.39 38.07 -48.61
C PRO A 131 -38.42 37.07 -49.15
N ILE A 132 -38.49 35.90 -48.52
CA ILE A 132 -39.45 34.86 -48.91
C ILE A 132 -40.81 35.32 -48.39
N GLU A 133 -41.71 35.70 -49.30
CA GLU A 133 -43.07 36.08 -48.99
C GLU A 133 -43.97 34.85 -49.07
N MET A 134 -44.65 34.54 -47.96
CA MET A 134 -45.63 33.46 -47.89
C MET A 134 -47.01 34.05 -47.62
N ALA A 135 -48.00 33.59 -48.38
CA ALA A 135 -49.39 33.95 -48.14
C ALA A 135 -49.92 33.22 -46.89
N ALA A 136 -50.32 33.99 -45.89
CA ALA A 136 -50.98 33.49 -44.68
C ALA A 136 -52.46 33.91 -44.70
N LEU A 137 -53.31 33.22 -43.93
CA LEU A 137 -54.73 33.57 -43.85
C LEU A 137 -54.88 34.93 -43.14
N GLY A 138 -55.06 36.01 -43.92
CA GLY A 138 -55.18 37.39 -43.42
C GLY A 138 -54.09 38.38 -43.87
N GLY A 139 -53.11 37.96 -44.68
CA GLY A 139 -52.06 38.84 -45.22
C GLY A 139 -50.81 38.08 -45.70
N SER A 140 -49.79 38.78 -46.22
CA SER A 140 -48.49 38.18 -46.52
C SER A 140 -47.49 38.39 -45.38
N VAL A 141 -46.66 37.39 -45.12
CA VAL A 141 -45.55 37.46 -44.15
C VAL A 141 -44.24 37.33 -44.92
N ALA A 142 -43.34 38.29 -44.73
CA ALA A 142 -42.01 38.31 -45.32
C ALA A 142 -40.95 37.91 -44.27
N ILE A 143 -40.20 36.85 -44.53
CA ILE A 143 -39.14 36.37 -43.62
C ILE A 143 -37.78 36.81 -44.16
N ARG A 144 -37.04 37.60 -43.37
CA ARG A 144 -35.62 37.92 -43.60
C ARG A 144 -34.77 37.18 -42.58
N GLN A 145 -33.80 36.43 -43.06
CA GLN A 145 -32.77 35.80 -42.23
C GLN A 145 -31.51 36.67 -42.28
N SER A 146 -31.02 37.11 -41.12
CA SER A 146 -29.73 37.82 -41.01
C SER A 146 -28.76 37.02 -40.14
N PRO A 147 -27.46 36.98 -40.47
CA PRO A 147 -26.47 36.35 -39.62
C PRO A 147 -26.36 37.05 -38.26
N LEU A 148 -26.00 36.29 -37.22
CA LEU A 148 -25.87 36.76 -35.85
C LEU A 148 -24.72 37.78 -35.73
N PRO A 149 -24.93 38.98 -35.15
CA PRO A 149 -23.87 39.99 -35.02
C PRO A 149 -22.75 39.49 -34.11
N GLY A 150 -21.57 39.25 -34.69
CA GLY A 150 -20.39 38.72 -34.00
C GLY A 150 -19.61 37.68 -34.81
N ALA A 151 -20.23 37.06 -35.81
CA ALA A 151 -19.54 36.20 -36.77
C ALA A 151 -18.92 37.02 -37.91
N GLN A 152 -17.98 37.90 -37.59
CA GLN A 152 -17.10 38.48 -38.59
C GLN A 152 -15.99 37.46 -38.87
N SER A 153 -15.98 36.92 -40.10
CA SER A 153 -14.86 36.15 -40.62
C SER A 153 -13.64 37.07 -40.69
N VAL A 154 -12.74 36.94 -39.71
CA VAL A 154 -11.43 37.58 -39.77
C VAL A 154 -10.64 36.88 -40.88
N PRO A 155 -10.17 37.58 -41.93
CA PRO A 155 -9.25 36.98 -42.88
C PRO A 155 -7.93 36.71 -42.17
N VAL A 156 -7.61 35.43 -41.97
CA VAL A 156 -6.32 34.98 -41.42
C VAL A 156 -5.23 35.33 -42.43
N THR A 157 -4.64 36.51 -42.27
CA THR A 157 -3.41 36.92 -42.95
C THR A 157 -2.41 37.39 -41.91
N LEU A 158 -1.91 36.44 -41.13
CA LEU A 158 -0.67 36.56 -40.38
C LEU A 158 0.09 35.24 -40.58
N PRO A 159 1.36 35.26 -41.02
CA PRO A 159 2.17 34.05 -41.06
C PRO A 159 2.54 33.70 -39.61
N GLN A 160 1.68 32.95 -38.92
CA GLN A 160 2.11 32.26 -37.72
C GLN A 160 3.06 31.15 -38.15
N ALA A 161 4.36 31.38 -37.91
CA ALA A 161 5.37 30.36 -38.05
C ALA A 161 4.97 29.19 -37.15
N MET A 162 4.77 28.04 -37.78
CA MET A 162 4.60 26.75 -37.13
C MET A 162 5.75 26.56 -36.14
N PRO A 163 5.51 26.17 -34.86
CA PRO A 163 6.60 25.83 -33.95
C PRO A 163 7.42 24.72 -34.61
N ALA A 164 8.75 24.85 -34.58
CA ALA A 164 9.63 23.82 -35.11
C ALA A 164 9.28 22.46 -34.46
N PRO A 165 9.28 21.35 -35.22
CA PRO A 165 9.13 20.04 -34.63
C PRO A 165 10.17 19.89 -33.54
N LEU A 166 9.72 19.52 -32.34
CA LEU A 166 10.58 19.14 -31.24
C LEU A 166 11.52 18.07 -31.79
N SER A 167 12.80 18.40 -31.92
CA SER A 167 13.82 17.39 -32.18
C SER A 167 13.68 16.35 -31.07
N ASP A 168 13.73 15.06 -31.43
CA ASP A 168 13.77 13.93 -30.51
C ASP A 168 14.89 14.16 -29.48
N ALA A 169 14.59 14.90 -28.43
CA ALA A 169 15.32 14.82 -27.20
C ALA A 169 15.15 13.37 -26.76
N PRO A 170 16.23 12.61 -26.49
CA PRO A 170 16.08 11.30 -25.91
C PRO A 170 15.22 11.51 -24.68
N ASN A 171 14.04 10.90 -24.67
CA ASN A 171 13.19 10.81 -23.50
C ASN A 171 14.08 10.32 -22.36
N SER A 172 14.63 11.24 -21.58
CA SER A 172 15.16 10.94 -20.27
C SER A 172 13.92 10.72 -19.42
N VAL A 173 13.32 9.54 -19.63
CA VAL A 173 12.57 8.82 -18.61
C VAL A 173 13.42 9.00 -17.34
N PRO A 174 12.89 9.58 -16.25
CA PRO A 174 13.61 9.57 -14.98
C PRO A 174 14.08 8.13 -14.76
N PRO A 175 15.36 7.88 -14.42
CA PRO A 175 15.93 6.54 -14.47
C PRO A 175 14.94 5.60 -13.82
N ASN A 176 14.34 4.73 -14.63
CA ASN A 176 13.45 3.69 -14.15
C ASN A 176 14.26 3.04 -13.01
N PRO A 177 13.76 2.99 -11.77
CA PRO A 177 14.54 2.41 -10.68
C PRO A 177 15.04 1.07 -11.19
N ILE A 178 16.37 0.92 -11.35
CA ILE A 178 16.94 -0.25 -12.02
C ILE A 178 16.33 -1.45 -11.31
N PRO A 179 15.48 -2.24 -11.99
CA PRO A 179 14.77 -3.30 -11.31
C PRO A 179 15.81 -4.22 -10.68
N TYR A 180 15.52 -4.74 -9.50
CA TYR A 180 16.42 -5.67 -8.83
C TYR A 180 16.15 -7.07 -9.33
N GLY A 181 17.17 -7.92 -9.30
CA GLY A 181 17.07 -9.30 -9.70
C GLY A 181 17.93 -10.18 -8.83
N VAL A 182 17.81 -11.46 -9.06
CA VAL A 182 18.52 -12.49 -8.33
C VAL A 182 19.33 -13.31 -9.31
N ALA A 183 20.67 -13.29 -9.18
CA ALA A 183 21.54 -14.19 -9.91
C ALA A 183 21.54 -15.55 -9.22
N ILE A 184 21.13 -16.60 -9.93
CA ILE A 184 21.02 -17.96 -9.41
C ILE A 184 22.17 -18.82 -9.95
N GLY A 185 22.83 -19.53 -9.04
CA GLY A 185 23.86 -20.50 -9.36
C GLY A 185 25.22 -19.88 -9.72
N GLY A 186 26.07 -20.72 -10.33
CA GLY A 186 27.41 -20.34 -10.78
C GLY A 186 27.41 -19.62 -12.13
N PHE A 187 28.61 -19.37 -12.64
CA PHE A 187 28.76 -18.87 -14.00
C PHE A 187 28.44 -19.96 -15.02
N VAL A 188 27.77 -19.57 -16.09
CA VAL A 188 27.29 -20.42 -17.18
C VAL A 188 27.75 -19.84 -18.51
N ALA A 189 28.19 -20.71 -19.41
CA ALA A 189 28.47 -20.32 -20.79
C ALA A 189 27.14 -19.99 -21.50
N PRO A 190 27.06 -18.94 -22.33
CA PRO A 190 25.81 -18.53 -22.99
C PRO A 190 25.10 -19.66 -23.75
N GLN A 191 25.88 -20.58 -24.32
CA GLN A 191 25.41 -21.75 -25.09
C GLN A 191 24.67 -22.78 -24.21
N ASN A 192 25.01 -22.85 -22.92
CA ASN A 192 24.45 -23.81 -21.97
C ASN A 192 23.36 -23.20 -21.10
N ALA A 193 23.13 -21.88 -21.19
CA ALA A 193 22.26 -21.16 -20.28
C ALA A 193 20.82 -21.67 -20.29
N GLU A 194 20.28 -22.03 -21.46
CA GLU A 194 18.93 -22.59 -21.60
C GLU A 194 18.81 -23.97 -20.94
N ALA A 195 19.82 -24.83 -21.13
CA ALA A 195 19.85 -26.16 -20.51
C ALA A 195 19.99 -26.06 -18.99
N THR A 196 20.85 -25.17 -18.49
CA THR A 196 20.99 -24.90 -17.05
C THR A 196 19.71 -24.31 -16.46
N TRP A 197 19.02 -23.44 -17.18
CA TRP A 197 17.74 -22.90 -16.73
C TRP A 197 16.66 -23.98 -16.60
N ARG A 198 16.54 -24.90 -17.57
CA ARG A 198 15.60 -26.04 -17.46
C ARG A 198 15.91 -26.92 -16.24
N ASP A 199 17.18 -27.19 -15.96
CA ASP A 199 17.58 -27.94 -14.77
C ASP A 199 17.22 -27.20 -13.47
N LEU A 200 17.42 -25.87 -13.44
CA LEU A 200 16.97 -25.02 -12.33
C LEU A 200 15.45 -25.05 -12.17
N GLN A 201 14.67 -24.98 -13.25
CA GLN A 201 13.21 -25.10 -13.19
C GLN A 201 12.76 -26.46 -12.66
N MET A 202 13.40 -27.55 -13.03
CA MET A 202 13.07 -28.89 -12.50
C MET A 202 13.34 -28.99 -10.99
N LYS A 203 14.37 -28.32 -10.49
CA LYS A 203 14.77 -28.39 -9.07
C LYS A 203 14.02 -27.40 -8.18
N LEU A 204 13.80 -26.19 -8.68
CA LEU A 204 13.17 -25.08 -7.94
C LEU A 204 11.65 -25.01 -8.16
N GLY A 205 11.16 -25.69 -9.20
CA GLY A 205 9.74 -25.88 -9.48
C GLY A 205 8.95 -24.57 -9.47
N PRO A 206 7.88 -24.47 -8.66
CA PRO A 206 6.95 -23.34 -8.65
C PRO A 206 7.60 -21.99 -8.31
N LEU A 207 8.77 -21.96 -7.67
CA LEU A 207 9.45 -20.71 -7.31
C LEU A 207 9.95 -19.92 -8.52
N LEU A 208 10.14 -20.57 -9.68
CA LEU A 208 10.66 -19.94 -10.90
C LEU A 208 9.62 -19.79 -12.01
N LEU A 209 8.38 -20.27 -11.81
CA LEU A 209 7.38 -20.30 -12.89
C LEU A 209 6.88 -18.90 -13.29
N GLU A 210 6.87 -17.95 -12.36
CA GLU A 210 6.37 -16.59 -12.60
C GLU A 210 7.46 -15.64 -13.12
N PHE A 211 8.71 -16.09 -13.20
CA PHE A 211 9.83 -15.24 -13.58
C PHE A 211 10.39 -15.62 -14.94
N SER A 212 10.68 -14.59 -15.74
CA SER A 212 11.37 -14.75 -17.01
C SER A 212 12.87 -14.69 -16.79
N PRO A 213 13.66 -15.69 -17.20
CA PRO A 213 15.09 -15.68 -16.98
C PRO A 213 15.80 -14.78 -17.98
N VAL A 214 16.80 -14.08 -17.46
CA VAL A 214 17.68 -13.21 -18.24
C VAL A 214 19.11 -13.65 -18.04
N LEU A 215 19.94 -13.56 -19.08
CA LEU A 215 21.37 -13.79 -18.96
C LEU A 215 22.08 -12.48 -18.67
N SER A 216 22.86 -12.44 -17.59
CA SER A 216 23.67 -11.27 -17.25
C SER A 216 24.67 -10.94 -18.35
N ALA A 217 25.20 -9.71 -18.33
CA ALA A 217 26.38 -9.39 -19.13
C ALA A 217 27.52 -10.39 -18.85
N GLN A 218 28.25 -10.75 -19.89
CA GLN A 218 29.40 -11.65 -19.81
C GLN A 218 30.51 -10.96 -19.02
N THR A 219 30.92 -11.58 -17.91
CA THR A 219 32.12 -11.18 -17.15
C THR A 219 33.30 -12.09 -17.52
N ASP A 220 34.49 -11.78 -17.02
CA ASP A 220 35.69 -12.62 -17.20
C ASP A 220 35.51 -14.07 -16.70
N GLN A 221 34.59 -14.28 -15.76
CA GLN A 221 34.28 -15.59 -15.18
C GLN A 221 33.08 -16.29 -15.88
N GLY A 222 32.39 -15.60 -16.79
CA GLY A 222 31.21 -16.10 -17.50
C GLY A 222 29.97 -15.22 -17.30
N SER A 223 28.82 -15.70 -17.78
CA SER A 223 27.50 -15.07 -17.57
C SER A 223 26.76 -15.78 -16.44
N ARG A 224 25.78 -15.15 -15.80
CA ARG A 224 24.92 -15.78 -14.78
C ARG A 224 23.46 -15.66 -15.18
N ILE A 225 22.64 -16.59 -14.70
CA ILE A 225 21.19 -16.55 -14.94
C ILE A 225 20.57 -15.66 -13.86
N LEU A 226 19.85 -14.64 -14.31
CA LEU A 226 19.15 -13.64 -13.53
C LEU A 226 17.65 -13.91 -13.55
N VAL A 227 17.00 -13.71 -12.41
CA VAL A 227 15.57 -13.88 -12.22
C VAL A 227 15.00 -12.60 -11.62
N GLY A 228 13.93 -12.06 -12.21
CA GLY A 228 13.32 -10.78 -11.85
C GLY A 228 12.23 -10.39 -12.86
N PRO A 229 11.80 -9.12 -12.91
CA PRO A 229 12.24 -7.97 -12.12
C PRO A 229 11.56 -7.86 -10.74
N MET A 230 12.29 -7.36 -9.74
CA MET A 230 11.79 -7.03 -8.40
C MET A 230 11.86 -5.53 -8.16
N GLU A 231 10.94 -5.01 -7.37
CA GLU A 231 10.82 -3.57 -7.13
C GLU A 231 11.90 -3.07 -6.17
N THR A 232 12.33 -3.91 -5.22
CA THR A 232 13.28 -3.54 -4.19
C THR A 232 14.41 -4.55 -4.00
N LEU A 233 15.56 -4.05 -3.55
CA LEU A 233 16.70 -4.90 -3.20
C LEU A 233 16.38 -5.83 -2.01
N ALA A 234 15.53 -5.38 -1.09
CA ALA A 234 15.09 -6.18 0.05
C ALA A 234 14.31 -7.43 -0.38
N GLU A 235 13.44 -7.30 -1.38
CA GLU A 235 12.71 -8.42 -1.99
C GLU A 235 13.67 -9.42 -2.64
N ALA A 236 14.67 -8.91 -3.38
CA ALA A 236 15.72 -9.75 -3.98
C ALA A 236 16.53 -10.52 -2.93
N ARG A 237 16.85 -9.89 -1.80
CA ARG A 237 17.51 -10.56 -0.67
C ARG A 237 16.63 -11.64 -0.05
N GLN A 238 15.35 -11.36 0.19
CA GLN A 238 14.42 -12.34 0.77
C GLN A 238 14.21 -13.54 -0.15
N MET A 239 14.13 -13.33 -1.47
CA MET A 239 14.11 -14.45 -2.41
C MET A 239 15.42 -15.25 -2.37
N CYS A 240 16.56 -14.56 -2.27
CA CYS A 240 17.85 -15.20 -2.13
C CYS A 240 17.96 -16.09 -0.89
N GLU A 241 17.54 -15.59 0.26
CA GLU A 241 17.50 -16.35 1.51
C GLU A 241 16.61 -17.59 1.41
N ARG A 242 15.49 -17.52 0.67
CA ARG A 242 14.64 -18.69 0.42
C ARG A 242 15.33 -19.73 -0.46
N LEU A 243 16.07 -19.31 -1.48
CA LEU A 243 16.83 -20.20 -2.36
C LEU A 243 18.03 -20.84 -1.64
N GLU A 244 18.70 -20.10 -0.77
CA GLU A 244 19.82 -20.63 0.02
C GLU A 244 19.38 -21.70 1.02
N ARG A 245 18.16 -21.59 1.59
CA ARG A 245 17.58 -22.63 2.46
C ARG A 245 17.38 -23.97 1.76
N ILE A 246 17.26 -23.97 0.44
CA ILE A 246 17.16 -25.17 -0.40
C ILE A 246 18.47 -25.48 -1.13
N ALA A 247 19.59 -24.96 -0.61
CA ALA A 247 20.96 -25.20 -1.06
C ALA A 247 21.31 -24.69 -2.47
N PHE A 248 20.65 -23.63 -2.93
CA PHE A 248 21.02 -22.93 -4.17
C PHE A 248 21.81 -21.65 -3.85
N SER A 249 22.99 -21.52 -4.45
CA SER A 249 23.77 -20.29 -4.38
C SER A 249 23.05 -19.17 -5.11
N CYS A 250 23.01 -18.00 -4.48
CA CYS A 250 22.27 -16.87 -4.99
C CYS A 250 23.00 -15.55 -4.67
N LEU A 251 22.82 -14.52 -5.50
CA LEU A 251 23.31 -13.17 -5.24
C LEU A 251 22.28 -12.11 -5.68
N PRO A 252 21.88 -11.16 -4.82
CA PRO A 252 21.04 -10.03 -5.22
C PRO A 252 21.87 -9.06 -6.07
N VAL A 253 21.36 -8.69 -7.25
CA VAL A 253 22.04 -7.86 -8.24
C VAL A 253 21.05 -6.93 -8.95
N SER A 254 21.53 -6.00 -9.77
CA SER A 254 20.68 -5.28 -10.72
C SER A 254 20.16 -6.24 -11.80
N TYR A 255 18.89 -6.10 -12.17
CA TYR A 255 18.27 -6.88 -13.23
C TYR A 255 18.60 -6.26 -14.58
N GLU A 256 19.79 -6.60 -15.07
CA GLU A 256 20.29 -6.16 -16.37
C GLU A 256 20.83 -7.35 -17.16
N GLY A 257 20.30 -7.55 -18.37
CA GLY A 257 20.79 -8.60 -19.24
C GLY A 257 19.91 -8.84 -20.46
N ARG A 258 20.21 -9.92 -21.17
CA ARG A 258 19.47 -10.33 -22.38
C ARG A 258 18.54 -11.49 -22.06
N GLN A 259 17.27 -11.43 -22.48
CA GLN A 259 16.33 -12.54 -22.29
C GLN A 259 16.89 -13.84 -22.89
N LEU A 260 16.74 -14.95 -22.16
CA LEU A 260 17.18 -16.27 -22.63
C LEU A 260 16.24 -16.84 -23.71
N PHE A 261 14.96 -16.51 -23.63
CA PHE A 261 13.95 -16.85 -24.61
C PHE A 261 13.54 -15.58 -25.34
N ALA A 262 13.51 -15.61 -26.67
CA ALA A 262 12.82 -14.56 -27.42
C ALA A 262 11.34 -14.64 -27.02
N GLN A 263 10.79 -13.58 -26.43
CA GLN A 263 9.34 -13.43 -26.33
C GLN A 263 8.80 -13.42 -27.77
N GLU A 264 8.19 -14.52 -28.21
CA GLU A 264 7.29 -14.46 -29.35
C GLU A 264 6.18 -13.47 -28.98
N PRO A 265 5.92 -12.45 -29.82
CA PRO A 265 4.87 -11.50 -29.53
C PRO A 265 3.55 -12.27 -29.54
N HIS A 266 2.84 -12.25 -28.41
CA HIS A 266 1.45 -12.68 -28.35
C HIS A 266 0.63 -11.71 -29.21
N GLU A 267 0.50 -12.04 -30.49
CA GLU A 267 -0.47 -11.46 -31.41
C GLU A 267 -1.84 -12.01 -30.99
N GLY A 268 -2.67 -11.15 -30.39
CA GLY A 268 -4.04 -11.48 -30.02
C GLY A 268 -4.91 -11.58 -31.27
N GLY A 269 -5.52 -12.75 -31.48
CA GLY A 269 -6.62 -12.98 -32.42
C GLY A 269 -7.96 -13.08 -31.71
#